data_AF-A0A537RNK7-F1
#
_entry.id   AF-A0A537RNK7-F1
#
_cell.length_a   1.000
_cell.length_b   1.000
_cell.length_c   1.000
_cell.angle_alpha   90.00
_cell.angle_beta   90.00
_cell.angle_gamma   90.00
#
_symmetry.space_group_name_H-M   'P 1'
#
loop_
_entity.id
_entity.type
_entity.pdbx_description
1 polymer ?
#
loop_
_entity_poly.entity_id
_entity_poly.type
_entity_poly.pdbx_seq_one_letter_code
_entity_poly.pdbx_strand_id
1 'polypeptide(L)'
;MKRALALALTLWCGAAIIPLARGQTAGSDYPQRAVAFLCPFPAGGGTDILTRMLAQELQEKLARPVIVDNRPGAGTIVAAQAAARALPDGHTILLAPVTTLAMAPSVHKSLPYEPVKDFAPIGLVASAHFALVANPQVAATTLPELIAFIRNKDGELSYATSGAATPHHLFMAMFLKMIGAKAQHVPYRGSVAALTDVISGQVAMMMVDLAVAMPAIHDGKVKAFGLTGTMRTKAMPDLPTIAEAGLPGYAARPWFSV
;
A
#
# COMPACT_ATOMS: atom_id res chain seq x y z
N MET A 1 -58.82 -53.07 53.91
CA MET A 1 -60.25 -53.25 53.56
C MET A 1 -60.87 -51.88 53.36
N LYS A 2 -61.57 -51.70 52.22
CA LYS A 2 -62.44 -50.56 51.82
C LYS A 2 -61.69 -49.28 51.38
N ARG A 3 -62.01 -48.58 50.29
CA ARG A 3 -62.77 -48.79 49.04
C ARG A 3 -62.43 -47.56 48.15
N ALA A 4 -62.41 -47.75 46.84
CA ALA A 4 -62.11 -46.74 45.82
C ALA A 4 -63.15 -45.60 45.70
N LEU A 5 -62.74 -44.45 45.16
CA LEU A 5 -63.51 -43.73 44.13
C LEU A 5 -62.64 -42.73 43.36
N ALA A 6 -62.66 -42.85 42.03
CA ALA A 6 -62.09 -41.91 41.07
C ALA A 6 -63.09 -40.78 40.78
N LEU A 7 -62.61 -39.58 40.46
CA LEU A 7 -63.22 -38.72 39.44
C LEU A 7 -62.22 -37.68 38.93
N ALA A 8 -62.08 -37.61 37.61
CA ALA A 8 -61.32 -36.62 36.88
C ALA A 8 -62.15 -35.34 36.67
N LEU A 9 -61.51 -34.16 36.62
CA LEU A 9 -61.46 -33.28 35.44
C LEU A 9 -60.66 -31.99 35.72
N THR A 10 -59.85 -31.65 34.72
CA THR A 10 -59.08 -30.44 34.36
C THR A 10 -59.66 -29.05 34.69
N LEU A 11 -58.78 -28.08 35.02
CA LEU A 11 -58.52 -26.76 34.36
C LEU A 11 -57.77 -25.82 35.35
N TRP A 12 -56.47 -25.55 35.15
CA TRP A 12 -55.87 -24.42 34.42
C TRP A 12 -56.01 -23.04 35.12
N CYS A 13 -54.86 -22.49 35.58
CA CYS A 13 -54.44 -21.07 35.54
C CYS A 13 -53.59 -20.69 36.76
N GLY A 14 -52.33 -20.34 36.52
CA GLY A 14 -51.45 -19.78 37.55
C GLY A 14 -49.95 -19.81 37.22
N ALA A 15 -49.56 -19.91 35.95
CA ALA A 15 -48.15 -19.71 35.59
C ALA A 15 -47.89 -18.21 35.49
N ALA A 16 -47.21 -17.66 36.49
CA ALA A 16 -46.69 -16.30 36.46
C ALA A 16 -45.83 -16.11 35.21
N ILE A 17 -46.32 -15.28 34.29
CA ILE A 17 -45.55 -14.81 33.14
C ILE A 17 -44.51 -13.83 33.71
N ILE A 18 -43.33 -14.33 34.05
CA ILE A 18 -42.15 -13.49 34.16
C ILE A 18 -41.90 -13.00 32.74
N PRO A 19 -41.95 -11.68 32.46
CA PRO A 19 -41.51 -11.19 31.18
C PRO A 19 -40.01 -11.52 31.12
N LEU A 20 -39.64 -12.53 30.32
CA LEU A 20 -38.29 -12.59 29.79
C LEU A 20 -38.11 -11.28 29.07
N ALA A 21 -37.43 -10.34 29.72
CA ALA A 21 -36.78 -9.25 29.05
C ALA A 21 -35.95 -9.92 27.95
N ARG A 22 -36.49 -9.90 26.73
CA ARG A 22 -35.70 -10.01 25.52
C ARG A 22 -34.75 -8.82 25.61
N GLY A 23 -33.62 -9.03 26.27
CA GLY A 23 -32.45 -8.22 26.04
C GLY A 23 -32.31 -8.23 24.54
N GLN A 24 -32.68 -7.10 23.94
CA GLN A 24 -32.23 -6.81 22.59
C GLN A 24 -30.73 -6.98 22.70
N THR A 25 -30.21 -8.04 22.09
CA THR A 25 -28.85 -7.99 21.61
C THR A 25 -28.86 -6.78 20.69
N ALA A 26 -28.52 -5.61 21.24
CA ALA A 26 -28.02 -4.52 20.45
C ALA A 26 -26.94 -5.19 19.61
N GLY A 27 -27.24 -5.42 18.32
CA GLY A 27 -26.22 -5.79 17.36
C GLY A 27 -25.10 -4.81 17.63
N SER A 28 -23.89 -5.32 17.90
CA SER A 28 -22.75 -4.47 18.16
C SER A 28 -22.56 -3.60 16.93
N ASP A 29 -23.11 -2.38 16.95
CA ASP A 29 -23.04 -1.44 15.84
C ASP A 29 -21.57 -1.03 15.71
N TYR A 30 -20.84 -1.84 14.96
CA TYR A 30 -19.48 -1.54 14.59
C TYR A 30 -19.51 -0.33 13.65
N PRO A 31 -18.62 0.66 13.85
CA PRO A 31 -17.62 0.75 14.91
C PRO A 31 -18.14 1.52 16.15
N GLN A 32 -17.80 1.02 17.34
CA GLN A 32 -18.15 1.67 18.62
C GLN A 32 -17.23 2.85 19.01
N ARG A 33 -16.09 2.98 18.33
CA ARG A 33 -15.07 4.02 18.55
C ARG A 33 -14.38 4.34 17.22
N ALA A 34 -13.49 5.33 17.22
CA ALA A 34 -12.71 5.67 16.03
C ALA A 34 -11.90 4.46 15.52
N VAL A 35 -11.81 4.33 14.20
CA VAL A 35 -10.97 3.34 13.52
C VAL A 35 -9.62 3.97 13.21
N ALA A 36 -8.53 3.31 13.58
CA ALA A 36 -7.18 3.68 13.20
C ALA A 36 -6.83 3.03 11.85
N PHE A 37 -6.49 3.85 10.85
CA PHE A 37 -6.06 3.40 9.54
C PHE A 37 -4.55 3.62 9.40
N LEU A 38 -3.78 2.56 9.62
CA LEU A 38 -2.33 2.60 9.59
C LEU A 38 -1.83 2.78 8.15
N CYS A 39 -1.02 3.81 7.93
CA CYS A 39 -0.31 4.04 6.68
C CYS A 39 1.19 3.72 6.88
N PRO A 40 1.80 2.83 6.08
CA PRO A 40 3.19 2.41 6.27
C PRO A 40 4.25 3.40 5.73
N PHE A 41 3.85 4.59 5.29
CA PHE A 41 4.73 5.60 4.71
C PHE A 41 4.55 6.97 5.36
N PRO A 42 5.53 7.89 5.21
CA PRO A 42 5.42 9.26 5.70
C PRO A 42 4.24 10.01 5.05
N ALA A 43 3.75 11.02 5.76
CA ALA A 43 2.69 11.89 5.25
C ALA A 43 3.10 12.61 3.95
N GLY A 44 2.14 12.85 3.06
CA GLY A 44 2.34 13.55 1.78
C GLY A 44 2.89 12.69 0.64
N GLY A 45 3.22 11.42 0.88
CA GLY A 45 3.53 10.45 -0.19
C GLY A 45 2.28 9.89 -0.87
N GLY A 46 2.45 9.24 -2.03
CA GLY A 46 1.32 8.67 -2.78
C GLY A 46 0.46 7.67 -1.99
N THR A 47 1.08 6.87 -1.12
CA THR A 47 0.36 5.94 -0.24
C THR A 47 -0.48 6.66 0.81
N ASP A 48 0.03 7.74 1.41
CA ASP A 48 -0.71 8.55 2.39
C ASP A 48 -1.93 9.23 1.77
N ILE A 49 -1.78 9.77 0.56
CA ILE A 49 -2.89 10.36 -0.20
C ILE A 49 -4.00 9.32 -0.40
N LEU A 50 -3.64 8.11 -0.85
CA LEU A 50 -4.60 7.01 -1.01
C LEU A 50 -5.27 6.63 0.32
N THR A 51 -4.50 6.47 1.41
CA THR A 51 -5.07 6.14 2.72
C THR A 51 -6.08 7.20 3.18
N ARG A 52 -5.77 8.49 3.00
CA ARG A 52 -6.67 9.60 3.39
C ARG A 52 -7.96 9.63 2.58
N MET A 53 -7.89 9.40 1.27
CA MET A 53 -9.08 9.29 0.43
C MET A 53 -9.99 8.14 0.90
N LEU A 54 -9.41 6.96 1.17
CA LEU A 54 -10.17 5.82 1.68
C LEU A 54 -10.73 6.08 3.09
N ALA A 55 -9.95 6.73 3.96
CA ALA A 55 -10.38 7.07 5.31
C ALA A 55 -11.60 8.00 5.30
N GLN A 56 -11.62 9.00 4.42
CA GLN A 56 -12.76 9.90 4.26
C GLN A 56 -14.04 9.15 3.86
N GLU A 57 -13.96 8.32 2.82
CA GLU A 57 -15.09 7.49 2.35
C GLU A 57 -15.59 6.52 3.42
N LEU A 58 -14.67 5.89 4.16
CA LEU A 58 -15.01 5.00 5.26
C LEU A 58 -15.67 5.77 6.41
N GLN A 59 -15.18 6.96 6.76
CA GLN A 59 -15.77 7.78 7.81
C GLN A 59 -17.22 8.15 7.48
N GLU A 60 -17.52 8.52 6.24
CA GLU A 60 -18.87 8.84 5.78
C GLU A 60 -19.81 7.62 5.89
N LYS A 61 -19.34 6.43 5.47
CA LYS A 61 -20.13 5.20 5.50
C LYS A 61 -20.33 4.63 6.92
N LEU A 62 -19.30 4.73 7.76
CA LEU A 62 -19.32 4.19 9.12
C LEU A 62 -19.95 5.17 10.12
N ALA A 63 -20.19 6.43 9.72
CA ALA A 63 -20.66 7.51 10.58
C ALA A 63 -19.80 7.68 11.86
N ARG A 64 -18.51 7.38 11.75
CA ARG A 64 -17.54 7.32 12.85
C ARG A 64 -16.16 7.75 12.35
N PRO A 65 -15.32 8.38 13.20
CA PRO A 65 -14.01 8.86 12.76
C PRO A 65 -13.11 7.72 12.26
N VAL A 66 -12.44 7.95 11.14
CA VAL A 66 -11.37 7.09 10.62
C VAL A 66 -10.08 7.91 10.56
N ILE A 67 -9.15 7.60 11.46
CA ILE A 67 -7.95 8.40 11.69
C ILE A 67 -6.76 7.75 10.99
N VAL A 68 -6.13 8.48 10.06
CA VAL A 68 -4.90 8.02 9.40
C VAL A 68 -3.72 8.17 10.35
N ASP A 69 -3.04 7.05 10.65
CA ASP A 69 -1.84 6.97 11.49
C ASP A 69 -0.63 6.55 10.64
N ASN A 70 0.25 7.51 10.32
CA ASN A 70 1.46 7.25 9.53
C ASN A 70 2.56 6.62 10.40
N ARG A 71 2.88 5.35 10.14
CA ARG A 71 3.93 4.57 10.80
C ARG A 71 5.02 4.12 9.82
N PRO A 72 5.84 5.03 9.29
CA PRO A 72 6.94 4.67 8.39
C PRO A 72 8.08 3.94 9.11
N GLY A 73 8.84 3.15 8.36
CA GLY A 73 10.08 2.54 8.84
C GLY A 73 10.29 1.12 8.33
N ALA A 74 11.55 0.72 8.23
CA ALA A 74 11.99 -0.65 7.89
C ALA A 74 11.24 -1.26 6.68
N GLY A 75 11.07 -0.50 5.59
CA GLY A 75 10.40 -1.00 4.39
C GLY A 75 8.95 -1.44 4.62
N THR A 76 8.18 -0.69 5.42
CA THR A 76 6.77 -0.92 5.84
C THR A 76 6.55 -1.85 7.05
N ILE A 77 7.60 -2.48 7.57
CA ILE A 77 7.50 -3.46 8.67
C ILE A 77 6.89 -2.85 9.94
N VAL A 78 7.18 -1.59 10.25
CA VAL A 78 6.73 -0.94 11.51
C VAL A 78 5.20 -0.89 11.60
N ALA A 79 4.52 -0.48 10.53
CA ALA A 79 3.06 -0.44 10.49
C ALA A 79 2.46 -1.86 10.48
N ALA A 80 3.08 -2.77 9.74
CA ALA A 80 2.63 -4.16 9.65
C ALA A 80 2.67 -4.86 11.02
N GLN A 81 3.77 -4.71 11.75
CA GLN A 81 3.91 -5.24 13.11
C GLN A 81 2.88 -4.62 14.07
N ALA A 82 2.61 -3.32 13.94
CA ALA A 82 1.61 -2.65 14.76
C ALA A 82 0.20 -3.19 14.50
N ALA A 83 -0.17 -3.40 13.22
CA ALA A 83 -1.45 -3.99 12.85
C ALA A 83 -1.57 -5.46 13.29
N ALA A 84 -0.54 -6.28 13.05
CA ALA A 84 -0.54 -7.71 13.44
C ALA A 84 -0.68 -7.92 14.96
N ARG A 85 -0.27 -6.93 15.78
CA ARG A 85 -0.38 -6.96 17.25
C ARG A 85 -1.64 -6.27 17.77
N ALA A 86 -2.42 -5.63 16.91
CA ALA A 86 -3.64 -4.96 17.33
C ALA A 86 -4.70 -5.99 17.75
N LEU A 87 -5.68 -5.55 18.55
CA LEU A 87 -6.85 -6.38 18.82
C LEU A 87 -7.58 -6.66 17.49
N PRO A 88 -7.97 -7.91 17.19
CA PRO A 88 -8.71 -8.25 15.97
C PRO A 88 -10.20 -7.86 16.09
N ASP A 89 -10.48 -6.61 16.48
CA ASP A 89 -11.82 -6.05 16.72
C ASP A 89 -12.31 -5.12 15.59
N GLY A 90 -11.49 -4.95 14.54
CA GLY A 90 -11.78 -4.11 13.38
C GLY A 90 -11.43 -2.63 13.56
N HIS A 91 -11.08 -2.15 14.76
CA HIS A 91 -10.73 -0.74 14.98
C HIS A 91 -9.31 -0.38 14.59
N THR A 92 -8.50 -1.33 14.12
CA THR A 92 -7.21 -1.08 13.48
C THR A 92 -7.18 -1.79 12.15
N ILE A 93 -7.02 -1.02 11.08
CA ILE A 93 -6.85 -1.52 9.71
C ILE A 93 -5.54 -0.99 9.14
N LEU A 94 -4.95 -1.71 8.21
CA LEU A 94 -3.65 -1.38 7.61
C LEU A 94 -3.83 -1.18 6.11
N LEU A 95 -3.32 -0.09 5.56
CA LEU A 95 -3.11 -0.04 4.11
C LEU A 95 -1.86 -0.87 3.82
N ALA A 96 -2.05 -2.07 3.29
CA ALA A 96 -1.01 -3.04 3.04
C ALA A 96 -0.59 -3.02 1.55
N PRO A 97 0.52 -2.36 1.17
CA PRO A 97 1.06 -2.45 -0.18
C PRO A 97 1.66 -3.83 -0.45
N VAL A 98 1.91 -4.12 -1.73
CA VAL A 98 2.71 -5.26 -2.19
C VAL A 98 4.04 -5.41 -1.43
N THR A 99 4.62 -4.29 -0.99
CA THR A 99 5.85 -4.27 -0.20
C THR A 99 5.72 -5.05 1.10
N THR A 100 4.62 -4.81 1.81
CA THR A 100 4.37 -5.39 3.13
C THR A 100 4.09 -6.88 3.03
N LEU A 101 3.19 -7.27 2.13
CA LEU A 101 2.67 -8.64 2.13
C LEU A 101 3.43 -9.61 1.22
N ALA A 102 4.02 -9.12 0.12
CA ALA A 102 4.64 -9.99 -0.88
C ALA A 102 6.15 -9.78 -1.02
N MET A 103 6.66 -8.56 -0.92
CA MET A 103 8.09 -8.28 -1.11
C MET A 103 8.89 -8.52 0.17
N ALA A 104 8.41 -8.04 1.32
CA ALA A 104 9.10 -8.12 2.61
C ALA A 104 9.56 -9.55 2.96
N PRO A 105 8.77 -10.62 2.74
CA PRO A 105 9.21 -12.00 3.01
C PRO A 105 10.41 -12.45 2.16
N SER A 106 10.61 -11.85 0.99
CA SER A 106 11.70 -12.19 0.08
C SER A 106 12.98 -11.40 0.33
N VAL A 107 12.90 -10.26 1.02
CA VAL A 107 14.03 -9.35 1.23
C VAL A 107 14.54 -9.31 2.67
N HIS A 108 13.73 -9.75 3.64
CA HIS A 108 14.12 -9.84 5.05
C HIS A 108 14.27 -11.30 5.47
N LYS A 109 15.37 -11.63 6.17
CA LYS A 109 15.61 -12.98 6.70
C LYS A 109 14.58 -13.43 7.73
N SER A 110 14.00 -12.48 8.45
CA SER A 110 12.98 -12.71 9.46
C SER A 110 12.05 -11.50 9.51
N LEU A 111 10.75 -11.74 9.64
CA LEU A 111 9.74 -10.71 9.82
C LEU A 111 9.09 -10.83 11.19
N PRO A 112 8.65 -9.71 11.80
CA PRO A 112 7.90 -9.73 13.05
C PRO A 112 6.39 -9.97 12.84
N TYR A 113 5.99 -10.43 11.66
CA TYR A 113 4.62 -10.79 11.27
C TYR A 113 4.67 -11.88 10.18
N GLU A 114 3.60 -12.66 10.08
CA GLU A 114 3.34 -13.64 9.02
C GLU A 114 2.25 -13.12 8.07
N PRO A 115 2.58 -12.74 6.82
CA PRO A 115 1.64 -12.07 5.91
C PRO A 115 0.32 -12.81 5.66
N VAL A 116 0.34 -14.15 5.72
CA VAL A 116 -0.84 -14.99 5.45
C VAL A 116 -1.64 -15.29 6.73
N LYS A 117 -0.99 -15.31 7.89
CA LYS A 117 -1.63 -15.74 9.16
C LYS A 117 -2.12 -14.58 10.00
N ASP A 118 -1.39 -13.46 9.97
CA ASP A 118 -1.61 -12.36 10.91
C ASP A 118 -2.57 -11.28 10.36
N PHE A 119 -3.00 -11.39 9.10
CA PHE A 119 -3.88 -10.42 8.45
C PHE A 119 -5.08 -11.09 7.80
N ALA A 120 -6.25 -10.48 8.00
CA ALA A 120 -7.47 -10.82 7.27
C ALA A 120 -7.67 -9.79 6.14
N PRO A 121 -7.59 -10.19 4.85
CA PRO A 121 -7.73 -9.26 3.74
C PRO A 121 -9.16 -8.74 3.64
N ILE A 122 -9.32 -7.42 3.57
CA ILE A 122 -10.61 -6.77 3.28
C ILE A 122 -10.78 -6.64 1.77
N GLY A 123 -9.75 -6.14 1.06
CA GLY A 123 -9.82 -6.05 -0.39
C GLY A 123 -8.68 -5.27 -1.05
N LEU A 124 -8.55 -5.48 -2.35
CA LEU A 124 -7.69 -4.68 -3.22
C LEU A 124 -8.34 -3.30 -3.43
N VAL A 125 -7.63 -2.23 -3.10
CA VAL A 125 -8.17 -0.86 -3.18
C VAL A 125 -7.59 -0.05 -4.32
N ALA A 126 -6.37 -0.36 -4.77
CA ALA A 126 -5.76 0.30 -5.92
C ALA A 126 -4.61 -0.52 -6.53
N SER A 127 -4.36 -0.28 -7.81
CA SER A 127 -3.06 -0.52 -8.42
C SER A 127 -2.28 0.80 -8.47
N ALA A 128 -0.97 0.74 -8.26
CA ALA A 128 -0.10 1.90 -8.47
C ALA A 128 0.54 1.85 -9.86
N HIS A 129 0.92 3.02 -10.35
CA HIS A 129 1.81 3.14 -11.50
C HIS A 129 3.06 3.85 -11.03
N PHE A 130 4.23 3.30 -11.36
CA PHE A 130 5.51 3.96 -11.15
C PHE A 130 6.05 4.39 -12.51
N ALA A 131 6.75 5.51 -12.53
CA ALA A 131 7.49 5.98 -13.69
C ALA A 131 8.99 5.91 -13.41
N LEU A 132 9.77 5.49 -14.41
CA LEU A 132 11.20 5.74 -14.44
C LEU A 132 11.42 7.19 -14.87
N VAL A 133 12.01 7.99 -14.00
CA VAL A 133 12.34 9.39 -14.29
C VAL A 133 13.82 9.66 -14.10
N ALA A 134 14.36 10.62 -14.85
CA ALA A 134 15.72 11.11 -14.69
C ALA A 134 15.79 12.63 -14.75
N ASN A 135 16.83 13.20 -14.14
CA ASN A 135 17.14 14.61 -14.26
C ASN A 135 17.34 15.01 -15.74
N PRO A 136 16.92 16.21 -16.18
CA PRO A 136 17.11 16.66 -17.56
C PRO A 136 18.58 16.69 -18.04
N GLN A 137 19.56 16.85 -17.13
CA GLN A 137 21.00 16.80 -17.42
C GLN A 137 21.50 15.40 -17.79
N VAL A 138 20.72 14.35 -17.49
CA VAL A 138 20.97 13.03 -18.08
C VAL A 138 20.71 13.13 -19.58
N ALA A 139 21.78 12.95 -20.36
CA ALA A 139 21.79 13.12 -21.82
C ALA A 139 21.12 11.93 -22.54
N ALA A 140 19.85 11.70 -22.18
CA ALA A 140 18.96 10.73 -22.80
C ALA A 140 17.57 11.37 -23.01
N THR A 141 16.92 10.98 -24.09
CA THR A 141 15.56 11.40 -24.47
C THR A 141 14.63 10.20 -24.64
N THR A 142 15.20 9.02 -24.88
CA THR A 142 14.47 7.75 -25.01
C THR A 142 14.98 6.73 -23.99
N LEU A 143 14.18 5.68 -23.70
CA LEU A 143 14.61 4.62 -22.80
C LEU A 143 15.88 3.90 -23.30
N PRO A 144 16.04 3.56 -24.59
CA PRO A 144 17.28 2.97 -25.09
C PRO A 144 18.51 3.86 -24.87
N GLU A 145 18.37 5.18 -25.08
CA GLU A 145 19.44 6.14 -24.77
C GLU A 145 19.76 6.18 -23.28
N LEU A 146 18.76 6.13 -22.41
CA LEU A 146 18.97 6.08 -20.96
C LEU A 146 19.69 4.79 -20.56
N ILE A 147 19.32 3.64 -21.13
CA ILE A 147 19.99 2.36 -20.87
C ILE A 147 21.45 2.42 -21.32
N ALA A 148 21.71 2.96 -22.51
CA ALA A 148 23.07 3.16 -23.01
C ALA A 148 23.87 4.10 -22.11
N PHE A 149 23.27 5.22 -21.68
CA PHE A 149 23.89 6.18 -20.76
C PHE A 149 24.26 5.54 -19.43
N ILE A 150 23.36 4.74 -18.84
CA ILE A 150 23.60 4.02 -17.58
C ILE A 150 24.75 3.01 -17.74
N ARG A 151 24.75 2.22 -18.83
CA ARG A 151 25.81 1.24 -19.11
C ARG A 151 27.17 1.89 -19.33
N ASN A 152 27.21 3.05 -19.98
CA ASN A 152 28.44 3.80 -20.20
C ASN A 152 29.01 4.41 -18.91
N LYS A 153 28.18 4.57 -17.87
CA LYS A 153 28.53 5.09 -16.54
C LYS A 153 28.29 4.05 -15.45
N ASP A 154 28.61 2.79 -15.74
CA ASP A 154 28.29 1.65 -14.89
C ASP A 154 28.84 1.82 -13.47
N GLY A 155 27.95 1.92 -12.48
CA GLY A 155 28.31 2.10 -11.08
C GLY A 155 28.67 3.54 -10.67
N GLU A 156 28.79 4.49 -11.61
CA GLU A 156 29.08 5.91 -11.34
C GLU A 156 27.82 6.71 -11.04
N LEU A 157 26.67 6.32 -11.60
CA LEU A 157 25.40 7.00 -11.37
C LEU A 157 24.78 6.60 -10.05
N SER A 158 23.97 7.50 -9.48
CA SER A 158 23.13 7.24 -8.31
C SER A 158 21.65 7.19 -8.70
N TYR A 159 20.86 6.45 -7.91
CA TYR A 159 19.41 6.48 -8.00
C TYR A 159 18.76 6.66 -6.64
N ALA A 160 17.68 7.44 -6.60
CA ALA A 160 16.98 7.78 -5.37
C ALA A 160 15.85 6.79 -5.11
N THR A 161 15.57 6.50 -3.84
CA THR A 161 14.38 5.75 -3.43
C THR A 161 13.71 6.37 -2.21
N SER A 162 12.45 6.01 -1.98
CA SER A 162 11.72 6.35 -0.75
C SER A 162 12.20 5.62 0.51
N GLY A 163 13.27 4.81 0.40
CA GLY A 163 13.81 3.98 1.47
C GLY A 163 14.37 2.65 0.94
N ALA A 164 15.14 1.96 1.77
CA ALA A 164 15.54 0.58 1.49
C ALA A 164 14.33 -0.35 1.54
N ALA A 165 14.38 -1.42 0.72
CA ALA A 165 13.33 -2.43 0.58
C ALA A 165 11.94 -1.92 0.16
N THR A 166 11.81 -0.70 -0.38
CA THR A 166 10.54 -0.17 -0.92
C THR A 166 10.34 -0.56 -2.40
N PRO A 167 9.14 -0.36 -3.00
CA PRO A 167 8.92 -0.57 -4.43
C PRO A 167 9.90 0.22 -5.29
N HIS A 168 10.17 1.47 -4.93
CA HIS A 168 11.14 2.34 -5.60
C HIS A 168 12.51 1.66 -5.70
N HIS A 169 12.95 1.00 -4.63
CA HIS A 169 14.21 0.26 -4.59
C HIS A 169 14.16 -1.02 -5.44
N LEU A 170 13.17 -1.89 -5.20
CA LEU A 170 13.14 -3.19 -5.86
C LEU A 170 12.85 -3.10 -7.36
N PHE A 171 12.01 -2.14 -7.78
CA PHE A 171 11.72 -1.93 -9.20
C PHE A 171 12.96 -1.38 -9.92
N MET A 172 13.70 -0.46 -9.29
CA MET A 172 14.95 0.03 -9.85
C MET A 172 16.03 -1.06 -9.88
N ALA A 173 16.15 -1.87 -8.82
CA ALA A 173 17.06 -3.00 -8.78
C ALA A 173 16.73 -4.05 -9.86
N MET A 174 15.44 -4.33 -10.10
CA MET A 174 15.00 -5.21 -11.18
C MET A 174 15.36 -4.63 -12.55
N PHE A 175 15.15 -3.33 -12.76
CA PHE A 175 15.53 -2.63 -14.00
C PHE A 175 17.03 -2.74 -14.27
N LEU A 176 17.85 -2.36 -13.29
CA LEU A 176 19.32 -2.43 -13.36
C LEU A 176 19.81 -3.86 -13.64
N LYS A 177 19.23 -4.85 -12.96
CA LYS A 177 19.53 -6.27 -13.20
C LYS A 177 19.21 -6.70 -14.63
N MET A 178 18.06 -6.31 -15.17
CA MET A 178 17.65 -6.68 -16.54
C MET A 178 18.53 -6.05 -17.61
N ILE A 179 19.00 -4.82 -17.39
CA ILE A 179 19.90 -4.15 -18.33
C ILE A 179 21.37 -4.50 -18.11
N GLY A 180 21.70 -5.28 -17.07
CA GLY A 180 23.06 -5.68 -16.75
C GLY A 180 23.96 -4.51 -16.35
N ALA A 181 23.43 -3.55 -15.60
CA ALA A 181 24.16 -2.36 -15.14
C ALA A 181 23.97 -2.13 -13.63
N LYS A 182 24.77 -1.23 -13.08
CA LYS A 182 24.79 -0.84 -11.66
C LYS A 182 24.63 0.66 -11.52
N ALA A 183 24.01 1.04 -10.42
CA ALA A 183 23.95 2.42 -9.94
C ALA A 183 23.92 2.39 -8.41
N GLN A 184 24.43 3.46 -7.78
CA GLN A 184 24.49 3.60 -6.33
C GLN A 184 23.11 3.91 -5.76
N HIS A 185 22.69 3.15 -4.76
CA HIS A 185 21.40 3.34 -4.10
C HIS A 185 21.48 4.48 -3.06
N VAL A 186 20.63 5.49 -3.21
CA VAL A 186 20.49 6.60 -2.24
C VAL A 186 19.09 6.58 -1.62
N PRO A 187 18.93 6.06 -0.39
CA PRO A 187 17.62 5.99 0.27
C PRO A 187 17.25 7.30 0.97
N TYR A 188 16.00 7.74 0.78
CA TYR A 188 15.42 8.89 1.45
C TYR A 188 14.31 8.47 2.42
N ARG A 189 13.80 9.42 3.21
CA ARG A 189 12.61 9.24 4.06
C ARG A 189 11.33 9.61 3.30
N GLY A 190 11.04 8.89 2.21
CA GLY A 190 9.87 9.13 1.35
C GLY A 190 10.21 9.63 -0.06
N SER A 191 9.25 9.51 -0.99
CA SER A 191 9.47 9.78 -2.42
C SER A 191 9.52 11.26 -2.79
N VAL A 192 8.91 12.16 -2.00
CA VAL A 192 8.94 13.61 -2.26
C VAL A 192 10.36 14.15 -2.13
N ALA A 193 11.04 13.87 -1.00
CA ALA A 193 12.43 14.28 -0.79
C ALA A 193 13.37 13.68 -1.85
N ALA A 194 13.17 12.40 -2.20
CA ALA A 194 13.92 11.74 -3.27
C ALA A 194 13.74 12.44 -4.62
N LEU A 195 12.50 12.79 -4.97
CA LEU A 195 12.20 13.46 -6.23
C LEU A 195 12.79 14.88 -6.30
N THR A 196 12.81 15.62 -5.19
CA THR A 196 13.48 16.93 -5.11
C THR A 196 14.96 16.84 -5.47
N ASP A 197 15.66 15.80 -5.00
CA ASP A 197 17.08 15.61 -5.32
C ASP A 197 17.31 15.14 -6.75
N VAL A 198 16.35 14.40 -7.33
CA VAL A 198 16.37 14.09 -8.77
C VAL A 198 16.11 15.34 -9.61
N ILE A 199 15.18 16.22 -9.21
CA ILE A 199 14.90 17.49 -9.91
C ILE A 199 16.14 18.41 -9.90
N SER A 200 16.85 18.49 -8.76
CA SER A 200 18.04 19.34 -8.63
C SER A 200 19.31 18.74 -9.26
N GLY A 201 19.28 17.46 -9.62
CA GLY A 201 20.42 16.77 -10.25
C GLY A 201 21.43 16.18 -9.26
N GLN A 202 21.14 16.24 -7.96
CA GLN A 202 21.95 15.57 -6.93
C GLN A 202 21.93 14.04 -7.10
N VAL A 203 20.81 13.51 -7.58
CA VAL A 203 20.67 12.08 -7.93
C VAL A 203 20.16 11.96 -9.36
N ALA A 204 20.73 11.03 -10.13
CA ALA A 204 20.51 11.01 -11.57
C ALA A 204 19.09 10.60 -11.96
N MET A 205 18.51 9.63 -11.23
CA MET A 205 17.27 8.97 -11.63
C MET A 205 16.54 8.31 -10.46
N MET A 206 15.28 7.94 -10.66
CA MET A 206 14.52 7.13 -9.72
C MET A 206 13.35 6.41 -10.40
N MET A 207 12.90 5.33 -9.78
CA MET A 207 11.52 4.83 -9.94
C MET A 207 10.65 5.54 -8.92
N VAL A 208 9.57 6.21 -9.37
CA VAL A 208 8.74 7.07 -8.52
C VAL A 208 7.26 6.83 -8.78
N ASP A 209 6.42 7.00 -7.75
CA ASP A 209 4.96 6.97 -7.90
C ASP A 209 4.53 8.00 -8.95
N LEU A 210 3.76 7.58 -9.97
CA LEU A 210 3.36 8.46 -11.05
C LEU A 210 2.59 9.67 -10.54
N ALA A 211 1.69 9.50 -9.57
CA ALA A 211 0.92 10.59 -8.98
C ALA A 211 1.81 11.67 -8.34
N VAL A 212 2.97 11.29 -7.79
CA VAL A 212 3.93 12.23 -7.18
C VAL A 212 4.76 12.93 -8.25
N ALA A 213 5.18 12.20 -9.30
CA ALA A 213 6.07 12.72 -10.32
C ALA A 213 5.37 13.50 -11.44
N MET A 214 4.07 13.28 -11.66
CA MET A 214 3.32 13.84 -12.79
C MET A 214 3.43 15.37 -12.91
N PRO A 215 3.32 16.17 -11.82
CA PRO A 215 3.56 17.61 -11.93
C PRO A 215 4.99 17.95 -12.39
N ALA A 216 6.00 17.26 -11.86
CA ALA A 216 7.41 17.49 -12.24
C ALA A 216 7.70 17.04 -13.68
N ILE A 217 7.01 16.01 -14.17
CA ILE A 217 7.09 15.55 -15.56
C ILE A 217 6.45 16.59 -16.49
N HIS A 218 5.25 17.08 -16.17
CA HIS A 218 4.56 18.10 -16.97
C HIS A 218 5.34 19.42 -17.03
N ASP A 219 5.94 19.84 -15.92
CA ASP A 219 6.77 21.05 -15.85
C ASP A 219 8.15 20.88 -16.54
N GLY A 220 8.47 19.68 -17.03
CA GLY A 220 9.78 19.39 -17.63
C GLY A 220 10.96 19.38 -16.63
N LYS A 221 10.66 19.35 -15.32
CA LYS A 221 11.67 19.30 -14.24
C LYS A 221 12.37 17.95 -14.17
N VAL A 222 11.74 16.90 -14.68
CA VAL A 222 12.32 15.56 -14.92
C VAL A 222 11.82 15.01 -16.25
N LYS A 223 12.60 14.12 -16.86
CA LYS A 223 12.19 13.35 -18.05
C LYS A 223 11.66 11.99 -17.61
N ALA A 224 10.55 11.54 -18.19
CA ALA A 224 9.98 10.21 -17.94
C ALA A 224 10.30 9.26 -19.10
N PHE A 225 10.73 8.04 -18.76
CA PHE A 225 11.23 7.04 -19.72
C PHE A 225 10.35 5.79 -19.82
N GLY A 226 9.34 5.67 -18.96
CA GLY A 226 8.31 4.64 -19.09
C GLY A 226 7.66 4.28 -17.77
N LEU A 227 6.49 3.64 -17.86
CA LEU A 227 5.73 3.12 -16.73
C LEU A 227 6.14 1.68 -16.39
N THR A 228 6.10 1.32 -15.11
CA THR A 228 6.46 -0.05 -14.66
C THR A 228 5.39 -1.10 -14.95
N GLY A 229 4.16 -0.69 -15.20
CA GLY A 229 3.02 -1.57 -15.45
C GLY A 229 3.09 -2.28 -16.81
N THR A 230 2.21 -3.26 -17.01
CA THR A 230 2.08 -4.00 -18.28
C THR A 230 1.22 -3.28 -19.32
N MET A 231 0.57 -2.19 -18.93
CA MET A 231 -0.26 -1.35 -19.81
C MET A 231 -0.01 0.11 -19.45
N ARG A 232 -0.23 0.99 -20.43
CA ARG A 232 -0.27 2.44 -20.20
C ARG A 232 -1.42 2.81 -19.27
N THR A 233 -1.28 3.97 -18.63
CA THR A 233 -2.33 4.54 -17.77
C THR A 233 -3.08 5.65 -18.49
N LYS A 234 -4.38 5.77 -18.22
CA LYS A 234 -5.20 6.90 -18.73
C LYS A 234 -4.72 8.25 -18.23
N ALA A 235 -4.03 8.30 -17.08
CA ALA A 235 -3.53 9.55 -16.52
C ALA A 235 -2.36 10.14 -17.32
N MET A 236 -1.63 9.31 -18.10
CA MET A 236 -0.55 9.77 -18.96
C MET A 236 -0.43 8.85 -20.18
N PRO A 237 -1.38 8.94 -21.14
CA PRO A 237 -1.55 7.95 -22.22
C PRO A 237 -0.38 7.94 -23.21
N ASP A 238 0.35 9.05 -23.30
CA ASP A 238 1.50 9.20 -24.19
C ASP A 238 2.77 8.56 -23.64
N LEU A 239 2.84 8.29 -22.33
CA LEU A 239 4.00 7.62 -21.74
C LEU A 239 3.87 6.10 -21.95
N PRO A 240 4.80 5.47 -22.69
CA PRO A 240 4.81 4.03 -22.86
C PRO A 240 5.11 3.29 -21.56
N THR A 241 4.84 1.99 -21.53
CA THR A 241 5.45 1.12 -20.52
C THR A 241 6.95 0.96 -20.78
N ILE A 242 7.72 0.59 -19.76
CA ILE A 242 9.15 0.27 -19.93
C ILE A 242 9.34 -0.90 -20.92
N ALA A 243 8.41 -1.86 -20.92
CA ALA A 243 8.40 -2.94 -21.88
C ALA A 243 8.23 -2.46 -23.33
N GLU A 244 7.24 -1.59 -23.57
CA GLU A 244 6.98 -0.96 -24.87
C GLU A 244 8.14 -0.04 -25.31
N ALA A 245 8.78 0.63 -24.36
CA ALA A 245 9.80 1.64 -24.63
C ALA A 245 11.20 1.06 -24.95
N GLY A 246 11.39 -0.26 -24.88
CA GLY A 246 12.64 -0.90 -25.29
C GLY A 246 13.25 -1.87 -24.29
N LEU A 247 12.54 -2.28 -23.23
CA LEU A 247 12.98 -3.35 -22.33
C LEU A 247 11.90 -4.44 -22.18
N PRO A 248 11.66 -5.27 -23.23
CA PRO A 248 10.65 -6.31 -23.20
C PRO A 248 10.76 -7.22 -21.98
N GLY A 249 9.61 -7.60 -21.40
CA GLY A 249 9.53 -8.45 -20.20
C GLY A 249 9.65 -7.70 -18.88
N TYR A 250 9.98 -6.40 -18.87
CA TYR A 250 9.94 -5.61 -17.65
C TYR A 250 8.48 -5.39 -17.22
N ALA A 251 8.11 -5.90 -16.05
CA ALA A 251 6.80 -5.70 -15.46
C ALA A 251 6.87 -5.69 -13.93
N ALA A 252 6.62 -4.53 -13.33
CA ALA A 252 6.50 -4.36 -11.89
C ALA A 252 5.12 -3.79 -11.57
N ARG A 253 4.28 -4.62 -10.94
CA ARG A 253 2.85 -4.35 -10.68
C ARG A 253 2.63 -4.07 -9.19
N PRO A 254 2.78 -2.83 -8.73
CA PRO A 254 2.43 -2.49 -7.37
C PRO A 254 0.92 -2.46 -7.19
N TRP A 255 0.50 -2.91 -6.02
CA TRP A 255 -0.89 -2.90 -5.59
C TRP A 255 -0.97 -2.48 -4.12
N PHE A 256 -2.14 -1.98 -3.74
CA PHE A 256 -2.49 -1.63 -2.37
C PHE A 256 -3.75 -2.40 -2.00
N SER A 257 -3.71 -3.08 -0.86
CA SER A 257 -4.88 -3.69 -0.23
C SER A 257 -5.11 -3.09 1.16
N VAL A 258 -6.26 -3.42 1.72
CA VAL A 258 -6.54 -3.32 3.15
C VAL A 258 -6.74 -4.73 3.69
#